data_AF-A0A336N8W4-F1
#
_entry.id   AF-A0A336N8W4-F1
#
_cell.length_a   1.000
_cell.length_b   1.000
_cell.length_c   1.000
_cell.angle_alpha   90.00
_cell.angle_beta   90.00
_cell.angle_gamma   90.00
#
_symmetry.space_group_name_H-M   'P 1'
#
loop_
_entity.id
_entity.type
_entity.pdbx_description
1 polymer ?
#
loop_
_entity_poly.entity_id
_entity_poly.type
_entity_poly.pdbx_seq_one_letter_code
_entity_poly.pdbx_strand_id
1 'polypeptide(L)'
;MATYLVGDLQGCYDELQILLDRVNFDPAQDKLYLTGDLVARGDKSLECLRFVKSLGHAAYTVLGNHDLHLISTALGIKKSSLAIVLHRFFPRLIFLN
;
A
#
# COMPACT_ATOMS: atom_id res chain seq x y z
N MET A 1 18.63 -5.54 -12.96
CA MET A 1 18.25 -4.98 -11.65
C MET A 1 18.14 -3.48 -11.77
N ALA A 2 16.92 -3.01 -11.94
CA ALA A 2 16.55 -1.60 -11.88
C ALA A 2 15.84 -1.28 -10.56
N THR A 3 15.90 -0.02 -10.15
CA THR A 3 15.21 0.49 -8.96
C THR A 3 14.23 1.56 -9.38
N TYR A 4 12.95 1.35 -9.10
CA TYR A 4 11.88 2.29 -9.40
C TYR A 4 11.44 3.01 -8.14
N LEU A 5 11.34 4.33 -8.22
CA LEU A 5 10.78 5.15 -7.15
C LEU A 5 9.44 5.71 -7.63
N VAL A 6 8.38 5.40 -6.90
CA VAL A 6 7.02 5.87 -7.19
C VAL A 6 6.52 6.69 -6.01
N GLY A 7 5.92 7.83 -6.35
CA GLY A 7 5.31 8.73 -5.38
C GLY A 7 4.04 8.17 -4.75
N ASP A 8 3.26 9.06 -4.15
CA ASP A 8 2.05 8.71 -3.42
C ASP A 8 1.05 7.96 -4.30
N LEU A 9 0.54 6.84 -3.79
CA LEU A 9 -0.32 5.94 -4.57
C LEU A 9 -1.79 6.33 -4.46
N GLN A 10 -2.25 6.66 -3.26
CA GLN A 10 -3.62 7.14 -2.97
C GLN A 10 -4.70 6.25 -3.62
N GLY A 11 -4.56 4.93 -3.54
CA GLY A 11 -5.51 3.98 -4.11
C GLY A 11 -5.54 3.90 -5.65
N CYS A 12 -4.60 4.51 -6.37
CA CYS A 12 -4.45 4.45 -7.83
C CYS A 12 -3.79 3.13 -8.28
N TYR A 13 -4.48 2.00 -8.05
CA TYR A 13 -3.95 0.67 -8.35
C TYR A 13 -3.74 0.45 -9.86
N ASP A 14 -4.72 0.85 -10.69
CA ASP A 14 -4.68 0.58 -12.13
C ASP A 14 -3.56 1.39 -12.79
N GLU A 15 -3.38 2.63 -12.38
CA GLU A 15 -2.31 3.51 -12.83
C GLU A 15 -0.93 2.96 -12.46
N LEU A 16 -0.79 2.39 -11.25
CA LEU A 16 0.43 1.70 -10.86
C LEU A 16 0.70 0.50 -11.77
N GLN A 17 -0.29 -0.34 -12.08
CA GLN A 17 -0.09 -1.48 -12.99
C GLN A 17 0.36 -1.00 -14.37
N ILE A 18 -0.30 0.02 -14.93
CA ILE A 18 0.09 0.61 -16.23
C ILE A 18 1.53 1.15 -16.19
N LEU A 19 1.93 1.78 -15.09
CA LEU A 19 3.30 2.28 -14.92
C LEU A 19 4.32 1.13 -14.90
N LEU A 20 4.04 0.07 -14.14
CA LEU A 20 4.92 -1.09 -14.00
C LEU A 20 5.03 -1.88 -15.31
N ASP A 21 3.93 -2.03 -16.05
CA ASP A 21 3.91 -2.67 -17.36
C ASP A 21 4.78 -1.90 -18.38
N ARG A 22 4.70 -0.55 -18.38
CA ARG A 22 5.49 0.29 -19.29
C ARG A 22 6.99 0.14 -19.11
N VAL A 23 7.44 -0.15 -17.89
CA VAL A 23 8.86 -0.35 -17.58
C VAL A 23 9.25 -1.83 -17.57
N ASN A 24 8.33 -2.73 -17.92
CA ASN A 24 8.49 -4.19 -17.83
C ASN A 24 9.04 -4.62 -16.47
N PHE A 25 8.43 -4.11 -15.39
CA PHE A 25 8.88 -4.42 -14.03
C PHE A 25 8.85 -5.93 -13.75
N ASP A 26 9.99 -6.47 -13.33
CA ASP A 26 10.10 -7.87 -12.92
C ASP A 26 10.41 -7.97 -11.41
N PRO A 27 9.46 -8.43 -10.56
CA PRO A 27 9.69 -8.54 -9.11
C PRO A 27 10.77 -9.57 -8.73
N ALA A 28 11.18 -10.46 -9.64
CA ALA A 28 12.31 -11.36 -9.42
C ALA A 28 13.68 -10.66 -9.55
N GLN A 29 13.74 -9.53 -10.28
CA GLN A 29 14.99 -8.86 -10.66
C GLN A 29 15.07 -7.40 -10.20
N ASP A 30 13.94 -6.72 -10.05
CA ASP A 30 13.83 -5.28 -9.83
C ASP A 30 13.26 -4.97 -8.45
N LYS A 31 13.48 -3.71 -8.03
CA LYS A 31 12.99 -3.18 -6.75
C LYS A 31 12.04 -2.01 -6.96
N LEU A 32 10.95 -1.99 -6.20
CA LEU A 32 9.97 -0.91 -6.16
C LEU A 32 10.03 -0.20 -4.81
N TYR A 33 10.28 1.10 -4.81
CA TYR A 33 10.26 1.96 -3.64
C TYR A 33 9.09 2.92 -3.71
N LEU A 34 8.27 2.96 -2.65
CA LEU A 34 7.06 3.75 -2.53
C LEU A 34 7.22 4.80 -1.44
N THR A 35 6.78 6.03 -1.70
CA THR A 35 6.86 7.15 -0.74
C THR A 35 5.79 7.13 0.34
N GLY A 36 4.96 6.08 0.40
CA GLY A 36 3.85 5.96 1.34
C GLY A 36 2.53 6.47 0.76
N ASP A 37 1.54 6.67 1.63
CA ASP A 37 0.17 7.03 1.27
C ASP A 37 -0.39 6.07 0.21
N LEU A 38 -0.28 4.77 0.51
CA LEU A 38 -0.79 3.69 -0.36
C LEU A 38 -2.32 3.72 -0.45
N VAL A 39 -2.95 4.23 0.61
CA VAL A 39 -4.39 4.33 0.78
C VAL A 39 -4.86 5.78 0.74
N ALA A 40 -6.18 5.94 0.66
CA ALA A 40 -6.97 7.18 0.64
C ALA A 40 -7.26 7.73 -0.75
N ARG A 41 -8.36 8.48 -0.87
CA ARG A 41 -8.92 9.14 -2.07
C ARG A 41 -9.34 8.21 -3.21
N GLY A 42 -8.52 7.25 -3.62
CA GLY A 42 -8.85 6.29 -4.67
C GLY A 42 -9.67 5.09 -4.18
N ASP A 43 -10.48 4.55 -5.09
CA ASP A 43 -11.43 3.46 -4.82
C ASP A 43 -10.76 2.10 -4.57
N LYS A 44 -9.51 1.94 -5.01
CA LYS A 44 -8.76 0.66 -5.00
C LYS A 44 -7.64 0.60 -3.95
N SER A 45 -7.85 1.26 -2.81
CA SER A 45 -6.90 1.29 -1.70
C SER A 45 -6.56 -0.12 -1.17
N LEU A 46 -7.51 -1.05 -1.15
CA LEU A 46 -7.28 -2.42 -0.67
C LEU A 46 -6.39 -3.22 -1.62
N GLU A 47 -6.60 -3.05 -2.93
CA GLU A 47 -5.84 -3.65 -4.00
C GLU A 47 -4.39 -3.17 -3.97
N CYS A 48 -4.17 -1.86 -3.78
CA CYS A 48 -2.83 -1.31 -3.57
C CYS A 48 -2.10 -2.00 -2.41
N LEU A 49 -2.73 -2.09 -1.23
CA LEU A 49 -2.14 -2.75 -0.07
C LEU A 49 -1.81 -4.23 -0.33
N ARG A 50 -2.75 -4.96 -0.96
CA ARG A 50 -2.56 -6.39 -1.27
C ARG A 50 -1.45 -6.60 -2.29
N PHE A 51 -1.39 -5.76 -3.31
CA PHE A 51 -0.37 -5.81 -4.35
C PHE A 51 1.02 -5.56 -3.78
N VAL A 52 1.20 -4.44 -3.08
CA VAL A 52 2.50 -4.09 -2.46
C VAL A 52 2.95 -5.19 -1.49
N LYS A 53 2.02 -5.75 -0.70
CA LYS A 53 2.32 -6.90 0.16
C LYS A 53 2.75 -8.14 -0.63
N SER A 54 2.09 -8.43 -1.75
CA SER A 54 2.38 -9.62 -2.57
C SER A 54 3.76 -9.60 -3.22
N LEU A 55 4.35 -8.42 -3.41
CA LEU A 55 5.70 -8.23 -3.95
C LEU A 55 6.81 -8.68 -2.98
N GLY A 56 6.50 -8.89 -1.69
CA GLY A 56 7.46 -9.39 -0.71
C GLY A 56 8.74 -8.54 -0.66
N HIS A 57 9.90 -9.18 -0.85
CA HIS A 57 11.21 -8.50 -0.83
C HIS A 57 11.49 -7.60 -2.05
N ALA A 58 10.60 -7.56 -3.04
CA ALA A 58 10.74 -6.69 -4.20
C ALA A 58 10.16 -5.29 -3.96
N ALA A 59 9.36 -5.09 -2.91
CA ALA A 59 8.76 -3.80 -2.59
C ALA A 59 9.20 -3.26 -1.23
N TYR A 60 9.46 -1.96 -1.20
CA TYR A 60 9.76 -1.19 -0.01
C TYR A 60 8.85 0.04 0.04
N THR A 61 8.30 0.36 1.19
CA THR A 61 7.48 1.56 1.38
C THR A 61 7.86 2.21 2.70
N VAL A 62 7.85 3.54 2.71
CA VAL A 62 7.75 4.28 3.96
C VAL A 62 6.27 4.44 4.35
N LEU A 63 6.00 4.76 5.61
CA LEU A 63 4.63 5.01 6.07
C LEU A 63 4.26 6.47 5.79
N GLY A 64 3.15 6.67 5.05
CA GLY A 64 2.57 7.98 4.83
C GLY A 64 1.58 8.40 5.93
N ASN A 65 1.09 9.63 5.83
CA ASN A 65 0.14 10.20 6.78
C ASN A 65 -1.20 9.46 6.75
N HIS A 66 -1.68 9.09 5.55
CA HIS A 66 -2.92 8.37 5.37
C HIS A 66 -2.82 6.92 5.83
N ASP A 67 -1.66 6.30 5.66
CA ASP A 67 -1.40 4.95 6.18
C ASP A 67 -1.43 4.95 7.72
N LEU A 68 -0.75 5.91 8.35
CA LEU A 68 -0.76 6.08 9.81
C LEU A 68 -2.15 6.39 10.36
N HIS A 69 -2.94 7.17 9.62
CA HIS A 69 -4.33 7.42 9.97
C HIS A 69 -5.16 6.14 9.91
N LEU A 70 -5.04 5.35 8.85
CA LEU A 70 -5.71 4.06 8.71
C LEU A 70 -5.35 3.12 9.86
N ILE A 71 -4.07 3.00 10.21
CA ILE A 71 -3.59 2.18 11.33
C ILE A 71 -4.17 2.69 12.66
N SER A 72 -4.13 4.01 12.89
CA SER A 72 -4.68 4.62 14.11
C SER A 72 -6.17 4.36 14.27
N THR A 73 -6.93 4.41 13.18
CA THR A 73 -8.36 4.09 13.17
C THR A 73 -8.61 2.60 13.36
N ALA A 74 -7.84 1.73 12.70
CA ALA A 74 -7.94 0.27 12.85
C ALA A 74 -7.67 -0.18 14.29
N LEU A 75 -6.75 0.50 14.99
CA LEU A 75 -6.43 0.27 16.40
C LEU A 75 -7.38 0.99 17.38
N GLY A 76 -8.36 1.76 16.89
CA GLY A 76 -9.30 2.50 17.72
C GLY A 76 -8.69 3.71 18.46
N ILE A 77 -7.45 4.12 18.12
CA ILE A 77 -6.76 5.27 18.70
C ILE A 77 -7.38 6.59 18.22
N LYS A 78 -7.77 6.65 16.93
CA LYS A 78 -8.50 7.79 16.36
C LYS A 78 -9.91 7.38 15.93
N LYS A 79 -10.90 8.15 16.37
CA LYS A 79 -12.31 7.98 16.00
C LYS A 79 -12.51 8.44 14.55
N SER A 80 -12.86 7.52 13.64
CA SER A 80 -13.31 7.87 12.28
C SER A 80 -14.84 8.00 12.27
N SER A 81 -15.37 8.97 11.52
CA SER A 81 -16.82 9.12 11.30
C SER A 81 -17.38 8.09 10.32
N LEU A 82 -16.52 7.44 9.54
CA LEU A 82 -16.88 6.38 8.61
C LEU A 82 -16.37 5.05 9.18
N ALA A 83 -17.31 4.18 9.55
CA ALA A 83 -17.06 2.83 9.98
C ALA A 83 -16.53 2.01 8.80
N ILE A 84 -15.24 2.15 8.49
CA ILE A 84 -14.55 1.20 7.63
C ILE A 84 -14.54 -0.12 8.38
N VAL A 85 -15.10 -1.16 7.76
CA VAL A 85 -15.20 -2.54 8.25
C VAL A 85 -13.79 -3.13 8.41
N LEU A 86 -13.06 -2.69 9.43
CA LEU A 86 -11.69 -3.12 9.73
C LEU A 86 -11.65 -4.37 10.61
N HIS A 87 -12.77 -4.71 11.26
CA HIS A 87 -12.86 -5.78 12.25
C HIS A 87 -12.65 -7.20 11.69
N ARG A 88 -12.58 -7.37 10.36
CA ARG A 88 -12.48 -8.71 9.72
C ARG A 88 -11.21 -8.95 8.89
N PHE A 89 -10.38 -7.93 8.64
CA PHE A 89 -9.21 -8.06 7.77
C PHE A 89 -7.85 -7.84 8.48
N PHE A 90 -7.83 -7.24 9.66
CA PHE A 90 -6.58 -6.79 10.29
C PHE A 90 -5.91 -7.67 11.36
N PRO A 91 -6.48 -8.76 11.93
CA PRO A 91 -5.83 -9.43 13.06
C PRO A 91 -4.49 -10.14 12.70
N ARG A 92 -4.08 -10.15 11.42
CA ARG A 92 -2.81 -10.76 10.98
C ARG A 92 -1.84 -9.83 10.25
N LEU A 93 -2.15 -8.53 10.09
CA LEU A 93 -1.25 -7.61 9.39
C LEU A 93 -0.24 -6.91 10.33
N ILE A 94 -0.52 -6.89 11.64
CA ILE A 94 0.27 -6.14 12.63
C ILE A 94 1.36 -7.01 13.29
N PHE A 95 1.30 -8.34 13.14
CA PHE A 95 2.39 -9.22 13.56
C PHE A 95 3.21 -9.64 12.34
N LEU A 96 4.12 -8.76 11.93
CA LEU A 96 5.26 -9.10 11.09
C LEU A 96 6.36 -9.69 11.99
N ASN A 97 6.40 -11.02 12.04
CA ASN A 97 7.63 -11.82 12.15
C ASN A 97 7.46 -12.99 11.18
#